data_AF-M1BKD7-F1
#
_entry.id   AF-M1BKD7-F1
#
_cell.length_a   1.000
_cell.length_b   1.000
_cell.length_c   1.000
_cell.angle_alpha   90.00
_cell.angle_beta   90.00
_cell.angle_gamma   90.00
#
_symmetry.space_group_name_H-M   'P 1'
#
loop_
_entity.id
_entity.type
_entity.pdbx_description
1 polymer ?
#
loop_
_entity_poly.entity_id
_entity_poly.type
_entity_poly.pdbx_seq_one_letter_code
_entity_poly.pdbx_strand_id
1 'polypeptide(L)'
;MVKLVQQSWWKFSTCFLRVSSSYSTIAETIASLDLTNKDEQGSNPLTSSPKDALYNRLLYLNRSKESVISVLDKWVTEQNPIMYEDLLIIVKQFRSYRRYNHALQIFEWIKKSKDFDISPRDLAVELDLVSKAHGLEAAETYYTSIPDDSRT
;
A
#
# COMPACT_ATOMS: atom_id res chain seq x y z
N MET A 1 32.74 14.85 -13.49
CA MET A 1 32.92 13.66 -12.63
C MET A 1 31.76 13.58 -11.66
N VAL A 2 30.74 12.80 -12.01
CA VAL A 2 29.51 12.65 -11.23
C VAL A 2 29.84 11.78 -10.01
N LYS A 3 29.71 12.35 -8.81
CA LYS A 3 29.92 11.60 -7.56
C LYS A 3 28.77 10.61 -7.38
N LEU A 4 29.16 9.34 -7.27
CA LEU A 4 28.34 8.20 -6.89
C LEU A 4 27.60 8.48 -5.58
N VAL A 5 26.27 8.61 -5.66
CA VAL A 5 25.39 8.52 -4.50
C VAL A 5 25.05 7.03 -4.34
N GLN A 6 25.91 6.33 -3.60
CA GLN A 6 25.62 5.00 -3.06
C GLN A 6 24.52 5.13 -2.01
N GLN A 7 23.27 4.90 -2.43
CA GLN A 7 22.14 4.76 -1.50
C GLN A 7 22.21 3.36 -0.88
N SER A 8 22.89 3.27 0.27
CA SER A 8 22.89 2.10 1.14
C SER A 8 21.64 2.17 2.02
N TRP A 9 20.53 1.66 1.49
CA TRP A 9 19.22 1.66 2.14
C TRP A 9 18.84 0.25 2.57
N TRP A 10 19.66 -0.39 3.41
CA TRP A 10 19.32 -1.73 3.94
C TRP A 10 19.77 -1.99 5.37
N LYS A 11 20.50 -1.06 6.01
CA LYS A 11 21.21 -1.33 7.28
C LYS A 11 20.43 -1.01 8.56
N PHE A 12 19.14 -0.65 8.48
CA PHE A 12 18.34 -0.39 9.69
C PHE A 12 16.93 -1.03 9.66
N SER A 13 16.71 -2.09 8.88
CA SER A 13 15.46 -2.85 8.99
C SER A 13 15.63 -3.99 10.00
N THR A 14 15.50 -3.65 11.29
CA THR A 14 15.25 -4.61 12.36
C THR A 14 14.09 -4.09 13.18
N CYS A 15 12.88 -4.24 12.66
CA CYS A 15 11.62 -4.39 13.41
C CYS A 15 10.43 -4.52 12.43
N PHE A 16 10.42 -5.58 11.62
CA PHE A 16 9.17 -6.14 11.13
C PHE A 16 8.98 -7.48 11.84
N LEU A 17 8.26 -7.44 12.97
CA LEU A 17 7.72 -8.65 13.55
C LEU A 17 6.68 -9.18 12.57
N ARG A 18 7.00 -10.32 11.96
CA ARG A 18 6.06 -11.21 11.28
C ARG A 18 4.93 -11.53 12.25
N VAL A 19 3.83 -10.78 12.18
CA VAL A 19 2.55 -11.27 12.70
C VAL A 19 2.10 -12.33 11.71
N SER A 20 2.43 -13.59 12.05
CA SER A 20 1.83 -14.76 11.43
C SER A 20 0.32 -14.66 11.60
N SER A 21 -0.40 -14.65 10.50
CA SER A 21 -1.86 -14.78 10.49
C SER A 21 -2.22 -16.10 11.15
N SER A 22 -2.68 -16.02 12.40
CA SER A 22 -3.31 -17.12 13.11
C SER A 22 -4.66 -16.62 13.58
N TYR A 23 -5.70 -17.13 12.94
CA TYR A 23 -7.09 -16.86 13.27
C TYR A 23 -7.35 -17.17 14.75
N SER A 24 -7.91 -16.21 15.49
CA SER A 24 -8.66 -16.52 16.70
C SER A 24 -9.99 -15.78 16.65
N THR A 25 -11.04 -16.58 16.68
CA THR A 25 -12.45 -16.22 16.77
C THR A 25 -12.68 -15.40 18.04
N ILE A 26 -13.01 -14.11 17.90
CA ILE A 26 -13.61 -13.35 19.00
C ILE A 26 -15.13 -13.44 18.87
N ALA A 27 -15.68 -14.49 19.47
CA ALA A 27 -17.06 -14.47 19.91
C ALA A 27 -17.18 -13.43 21.03
N GLU A 28 -17.77 -12.29 20.69
CA GLU A 28 -18.78 -11.57 21.46
C GLU A 28 -18.67 -11.64 22.99
N THR A 29 -17.89 -10.71 23.55
CA THR A 29 -18.16 -10.19 24.90
C THR A 29 -18.92 -8.88 24.74
N ILE A 30 -20.25 -8.95 24.69
CA ILE A 30 -21.13 -7.78 24.73
C ILE A 30 -22.07 -7.95 25.92
N ALA A 31 -21.63 -7.48 27.08
CA ALA A 31 -22.50 -7.21 28.21
C ALA A 31 -21.78 -6.32 29.22
N SER A 32 -21.97 -5.00 29.11
CA SER A 32 -22.16 -4.03 30.20
C SER A 32 -22.12 -2.61 29.62
N LEU A 33 -23.28 -1.95 29.50
CA LEU A 33 -23.72 -0.76 30.28
C LEU A 33 -22.91 0.52 29.93
N ASP A 34 -23.46 1.70 29.66
CA ASP A 34 -24.75 2.29 29.96
C ASP A 34 -24.94 3.57 29.11
N LEU A 35 -26.18 4.02 28.92
CA LEU A 35 -26.55 5.26 28.23
C LEU A 35 -26.37 6.46 29.16
N THR A 36 -25.83 7.60 28.69
CA THR A 36 -26.37 8.96 28.99
C THR A 36 -25.71 10.06 28.14
N ASN A 37 -26.53 10.64 27.24
CA ASN A 37 -26.82 12.07 27.07
C ASN A 37 -25.73 13.17 26.97
N LYS A 38 -25.96 13.99 25.92
CA LYS A 38 -25.91 15.48 25.84
C LYS A 38 -24.64 16.20 25.36
N ASP A 39 -24.85 16.81 24.19
CA ASP A 39 -24.65 18.22 23.82
C ASP A 39 -23.23 18.82 23.64
N GLU A 40 -23.11 19.42 22.44
CA GLU A 40 -22.34 20.59 22.02
C GLU A 40 -20.81 20.57 21.82
N GLN A 41 -20.47 20.98 20.59
CA GLN A 41 -19.30 21.76 20.16
C GLN A 41 -17.91 21.34 20.67
N GLY A 42 -17.22 20.63 19.78
CA GLY A 42 -15.76 20.58 19.74
C GLY A 42 -15.33 19.93 18.43
N SER A 43 -14.85 20.71 17.47
CA SER A 43 -14.13 20.18 16.32
C SER A 43 -12.84 19.52 16.81
N ASN A 44 -12.95 18.26 17.23
CA ASN A 44 -11.81 17.44 17.59
C ASN A 44 -11.06 17.12 16.29
N PRO A 45 -9.72 17.31 16.22
CA PRO A 45 -8.95 16.79 15.11
C PRO A 45 -9.00 15.27 15.26
N LEU A 46 -9.90 14.63 14.50
CA LEU A 46 -9.99 13.18 14.40
C LEU A 46 -8.57 12.68 14.17
N THR A 47 -8.00 12.00 15.16
CA THR A 47 -6.72 11.32 15.04
C THR A 47 -6.95 10.21 14.02
N SER A 48 -6.80 10.56 12.75
CA SER A 48 -7.00 9.66 11.63
C SER A 48 -6.05 8.49 11.83
N SER A 49 -6.53 7.26 11.66
CA SER A 49 -5.67 6.07 11.71
C SER A 49 -4.44 6.29 10.83
N PRO A 50 -3.25 5.76 11.19
CA PRO A 50 -2.07 5.83 10.31
C PRO A 50 -2.40 5.40 8.86
N LYS A 51 -3.34 4.47 8.70
CA LYS A 51 -3.87 4.03 7.40
C LYS A 51 -4.57 5.15 6.65
N ASP A 52 -5.46 5.87 7.32
CA ASP A 52 -6.19 7.00 6.76
C ASP A 52 -5.23 8.15 6.40
N ALA A 53 -4.20 8.36 7.23
CA ALA A 53 -3.18 9.37 6.97
C ALA A 53 -2.34 9.05 5.72
N LEU A 54 -1.88 7.79 5.57
CA LEU A 54 -1.18 7.34 4.37
C LEU A 54 -2.08 7.45 3.13
N TYR A 55 -3.32 6.96 3.25
CA TYR A 55 -4.32 6.99 2.19
C TYR A 55 -4.57 8.42 1.72
N ASN A 56 -4.82 9.35 2.64
CA ASN A 56 -5.01 10.76 2.33
C ASN A 56 -3.78 11.35 1.63
N ARG A 57 -2.57 11.11 2.15
CA ARG A 57 -1.31 11.61 1.56
C ARG A 57 -1.13 11.15 0.11
N LEU A 58 -1.47 9.89 -0.18
CA LEU A 58 -1.38 9.32 -1.53
C LEU A 58 -2.52 9.78 -2.46
N LEU A 59 -3.72 10.00 -1.95
CA LEU A 59 -4.82 10.56 -2.76
C LEU A 59 -4.51 11.98 -3.21
N TYR A 60 -3.94 12.81 -2.34
CA TYR A 60 -3.58 14.20 -2.65
C TYR A 60 -2.43 14.36 -3.65
N LEU A 61 -1.78 13.27 -4.08
CA LEU A 61 -0.77 13.30 -5.14
C LEU A 61 -1.25 13.88 -6.47
N ASN A 62 -2.56 14.00 -6.70
CA ASN A 62 -3.03 14.69 -7.91
C ASN A 62 -2.70 16.20 -7.90
N ARG A 63 -2.44 16.78 -6.72
CA ARG A 63 -2.14 18.21 -6.55
C ARG A 63 -0.64 18.49 -6.40
N SER A 64 0.16 17.49 -6.05
CA SER A 64 1.61 17.59 -5.93
C SER A 64 2.29 16.86 -7.09
N LYS A 65 3.38 17.41 -7.63
CA LYS A 65 4.20 16.72 -8.65
C LYS A 65 5.07 15.60 -8.05
N GLU A 66 4.72 15.12 -6.86
CA GLU A 66 5.50 14.12 -6.14
C GLU A 66 5.17 12.71 -6.66
N SER A 67 6.17 11.83 -6.68
CA SER A 67 5.96 10.43 -7.06
C SER A 67 5.38 9.64 -5.89
N VAL A 68 4.57 8.60 -6.18
CA VAL A 68 4.02 7.70 -5.16
C VAL A 68 5.13 7.05 -4.34
N ILE A 69 6.20 6.64 -5.01
CA ILE A 69 7.39 6.00 -4.44
C ILE A 69 8.00 6.91 -3.37
N SER A 70 8.22 8.19 -3.67
CA SER A 70 8.80 9.14 -2.72
C SER A 70 7.93 9.35 -1.47
N VAL A 71 6.60 9.28 -1.62
CA VAL A 71 5.68 9.39 -0.47
C VAL A 71 5.77 8.16 0.42
N LEU A 72 5.81 6.97 -0.18
CA LEU A 72 5.98 5.71 0.55
C LEU A 72 7.34 5.65 1.26
N ASP A 73 8.41 6.08 0.61
CA ASP A 73 9.75 6.13 1.20
C ASP A 73 9.81 7.10 2.38
N LYS A 74 9.19 8.29 2.26
CA LYS A 74 9.05 9.24 3.37
C LYS A 74 8.26 8.62 4.53
N TRP A 75 7.20 7.88 4.23
CA TRP A 75 6.38 7.22 5.25
C TRP A 75 7.16 6.17 6.04
N VAL A 76 7.97 5.36 5.36
CA VAL A 76 8.88 4.39 6.01
C VAL A 76 9.98 5.10 6.80
N THR A 77 10.51 6.22 6.28
CA THR A 77 11.50 7.04 6.99
C THR A 77 10.93 7.63 8.29
N GLU A 78 9.65 7.98 8.28
CA GLU A 78 8.89 8.43 9.45
C GLU A 78 8.56 7.29 10.45
N GLN A 79 9.05 6.07 10.19
CA GLN A 79 8.83 4.85 11.00
C GLN A 79 7.35 4.47 11.20
N ASN A 80 6.50 4.93 10.30
CA ASN A 80 5.09 4.58 10.34
C ASN A 80 4.88 3.17 9.76
N PRO A 81 4.04 2.33 10.38
CA PRO A 81 3.76 1.01 9.87
C PRO A 81 3.05 1.10 8.51
N ILE A 82 3.43 0.22 7.58
CA ILE A 82 2.74 0.01 6.31
C ILE A 82 2.35 -1.46 6.24
N MET A 83 1.06 -1.72 6.10
CA MET A 83 0.54 -3.07 5.88
C MET A 83 0.35 -3.31 4.39
N TYR A 84 0.58 -4.55 3.97
CA TYR A 84 0.39 -4.96 2.57
C TYR A 84 -1.06 -4.74 2.11
N GLU A 85 -2.02 -5.06 2.98
CA GLU A 85 -3.45 -4.92 2.68
C GLU A 85 -3.84 -3.46 2.43
N ASP A 86 -3.23 -2.53 3.16
CA ASP A 86 -3.51 -1.09 3.01
C ASP A 86 -3.02 -0.60 1.64
N LEU A 87 -1.85 -1.05 1.20
CA LEU A 87 -1.33 -0.76 -0.15
C LEU A 87 -2.26 -1.31 -1.23
N LEU A 88 -2.75 -2.54 -1.08
CA LEU A 88 -3.71 -3.12 -2.02
C LEU A 88 -5.05 -2.38 -2.06
N ILE A 89 -5.54 -1.88 -0.92
CA ILE A 89 -6.73 -1.02 -0.87
C ILE A 89 -6.48 0.28 -1.66
N ILE A 90 -5.32 0.91 -1.47
CA ILE A 90 -4.94 2.12 -2.21
C ILE A 90 -4.83 1.83 -3.72
N VAL A 91 -4.25 0.70 -4.11
CA VAL A 91 -4.18 0.23 -5.51
C VAL A 91 -5.58 0.08 -6.11
N LYS A 92 -6.50 -0.58 -5.40
CA LYS A 92 -7.90 -0.70 -5.84
C LYS A 92 -8.56 0.67 -6.03
N GLN A 93 -8.26 1.62 -5.14
CA GLN A 93 -8.76 2.97 -5.26
C GLN A 93 -8.18 3.69 -6.48
N PHE A 94 -6.87 3.62 -6.72
CA PHE A 94 -6.25 4.19 -7.92
C PHE A 94 -6.80 3.56 -9.20
N ARG A 95 -7.10 2.25 -9.18
CA ARG A 95 -7.81 1.59 -10.28
C ARG A 95 -9.20 2.18 -10.52
N SER A 96 -9.98 2.45 -9.46
CA SER A 96 -11.31 3.07 -9.58
C SER A 96 -11.24 4.49 -10.17
N TYR A 97 -10.21 5.25 -9.81
CA TYR A 97 -9.94 6.59 -10.35
C TYR A 97 -9.23 6.58 -11.71
N ARG A 98 -9.03 5.40 -12.31
CA ARG A 98 -8.30 5.22 -13.58
C ARG A 98 -6.87 5.77 -13.56
N ARG A 99 -6.25 5.87 -12.38
CA ARG A 99 -4.87 6.33 -12.17
C ARG A 99 -3.90 5.15 -12.24
N TYR A 100 -3.87 4.45 -13.37
CA TYR A 100 -3.16 3.18 -13.50
C TYR A 100 -1.64 3.30 -13.26
N ASN A 101 -1.00 4.36 -13.75
CA ASN A 101 0.44 4.59 -13.54
C ASN A 101 0.81 4.73 -12.05
N HIS A 102 -0.05 5.36 -11.24
CA HIS A 102 0.19 5.51 -9.80
C HIS A 102 0.02 4.16 -9.08
N ALA A 103 -0.95 3.36 -9.52
CA ALA A 103 -1.14 2.01 -8.99
C ALA A 103 0.07 1.11 -9.31
N LEU A 104 0.62 1.20 -10.53
CA LEU A 104 1.83 0.48 -10.92
C LEU A 104 3.06 0.90 -10.11
N GLN A 105 3.19 2.19 -9.78
CA GLN A 105 4.26 2.66 -8.89
C GLN A 105 4.18 2.03 -7.49
N ILE A 106 2.98 1.74 -6.98
CA ILE A 106 2.83 1.01 -5.71
C ILE A 106 3.33 -0.43 -5.89
N PHE A 107 2.92 -1.13 -6.94
CA PHE A 107 3.40 -2.49 -7.20
C PHE A 107 4.93 -2.55 -7.39
N GLU A 108 5.51 -1.57 -8.08
CA GLU A 108 6.96 -1.43 -8.21
C GLU A 108 7.63 -1.26 -6.83
N TRP A 109 7.05 -0.45 -5.96
CA TRP A 109 7.56 -0.25 -4.60
C TRP A 109 7.45 -1.54 -3.77
N ILE A 110 6.31 -2.24 -3.84
CA ILE A 110 6.10 -3.54 -3.18
C ILE A 110 7.13 -4.56 -3.66
N LYS A 111 7.35 -4.69 -4.98
CA LYS A 111 8.32 -5.64 -5.55
C LYS A 111 9.77 -5.35 -5.16
N LYS A 112 10.11 -4.08 -4.92
CA LYS A 112 11.44 -3.67 -4.45
C LYS A 112 11.62 -3.93 -2.95
N SER A 113 10.53 -3.91 -2.19
CA SER A 113 10.55 -4.31 -0.78
C SER A 113 10.75 -5.82 -0.68
N LYS A 114 11.62 -6.25 0.25
CA LYS A 114 11.83 -7.67 0.56
C LYS A 114 10.82 -8.22 1.56
N ASP A 115 9.97 -7.35 2.09
CA ASP A 115 9.10 -7.65 3.22
C ASP A 115 7.70 -8.11 2.77
N PHE A 116 7.40 -8.06 1.46
CA PHE A 116 6.10 -8.41 0.91
C PHE A 116 6.19 -9.56 -0.09
N ASP A 117 5.46 -10.63 0.19
CA ASP A 117 5.22 -11.71 -0.75
C ASP A 117 3.97 -11.38 -1.58
N ILE A 118 4.12 -11.28 -2.90
CA ILE A 118 3.01 -10.96 -3.80
C ILE A 118 2.28 -12.25 -4.19
N SER A 119 0.98 -12.29 -3.96
CA SER A 119 0.17 -13.45 -4.34
C SER A 119 -0.10 -13.49 -5.85
N PRO A 120 -0.33 -14.67 -6.46
CA PRO A 120 -0.76 -14.79 -7.86
C PRO A 120 -2.01 -13.96 -8.19
N ARG A 121 -2.95 -13.86 -7.22
CA ARG A 121 -4.14 -13.02 -7.32
C ARG A 121 -3.78 -11.55 -7.52
N ASP A 122 -2.81 -11.05 -6.78
CA ASP A 122 -2.40 -9.65 -6.84
C ASP A 122 -1.55 -9.37 -8.09
N LEU A 123 -0.77 -10.35 -8.56
CA LEU A 123 -0.10 -10.30 -9.87
C LEU A 123 -1.09 -10.18 -11.03
N ALA A 124 -2.25 -10.86 -10.95
CA ALA A 124 -3.32 -10.70 -11.94
C ALA A 124 -3.93 -9.29 -11.92
N VAL A 125 -4.03 -8.66 -10.74
CA VAL A 125 -4.43 -7.24 -10.64
C VAL A 125 -3.39 -6.34 -11.29
N GLU A 126 -2.10 -6.59 -11.07
CA GLU A 126 -1.02 -5.85 -11.71
C GLU A 126 -1.06 -6.01 -13.24
N LEU A 127 -1.26 -7.22 -13.75
CA LEU A 127 -1.42 -7.49 -15.18
C LEU A 127 -2.58 -6.68 -15.79
N ASP A 128 -3.73 -6.62 -15.12
CA ASP A 128 -4.87 -5.78 -15.55
C ASP A 128 -4.48 -4.30 -15.59
N LEU A 129 -3.72 -3.80 -14.60
CA LEU A 129 -3.24 -2.42 -14.58
C LEU A 129 -2.25 -2.15 -15.71
N VAL A 130 -1.32 -3.06 -15.99
CA VAL A 130 -0.37 -2.96 -17.11
C VAL A 130 -1.13 -2.89 -18.44
N SER A 131 -2.11 -3.76 -18.64
CA SER A 131 -2.93 -3.76 -19.87
C SER A 131 -3.64 -2.44 -20.10
N LYS A 132 -4.15 -1.82 -19.03
CA LYS A 132 -4.88 -0.54 -19.08
C LYS A 132 -3.98 0.68 -19.21
N ALA A 133 -2.77 0.63 -18.66
CA ALA A 133 -1.82 1.72 -18.70
C ALA A 133 -0.99 1.75 -19.99
N HIS A 134 -0.55 0.58 -20.46
CA HIS A 134 0.47 0.42 -21.49
C HIS A 134 0.01 -0.40 -22.71
N GLY A 135 -1.21 -0.95 -22.66
CA GLY A 135 -1.79 -1.72 -23.77
C GLY A 135 -1.53 -3.22 -23.67
N LEU A 136 -2.07 -3.95 -24.64
CA LEU A 136 -2.06 -5.42 -24.65
C LEU A 136 -0.66 -6.01 -24.79
N GLU A 137 0.16 -5.48 -25.69
CA GLU A 137 1.53 -5.96 -25.94
C GLU A 137 2.40 -5.91 -24.68
N ALA A 138 2.28 -4.83 -23.89
CA ALA A 138 2.96 -4.71 -22.61
C ALA A 138 2.47 -5.74 -21.59
N ALA A 139 1.18 -6.07 -21.61
CA ALA A 139 0.59 -7.08 -20.73
C ALA A 139 1.06 -8.49 -21.08
N GLU A 140 1.16 -8.84 -22.36
CA GLU A 140 1.69 -10.14 -22.81
C GLU A 140 3.17 -10.30 -22.44
N THR A 141 3.95 -9.25 -22.64
CA THR A 141 5.36 -9.20 -22.21
C THR A 141 5.47 -9.39 -20.70
N TYR A 142 4.63 -8.70 -19.92
CA TYR A 142 4.59 -8.84 -18.47
C TYR A 142 4.21 -10.26 -18.04
N TYR A 143 3.17 -10.85 -18.62
CA TYR A 143 2.73 -12.21 -18.32
C TYR A 143 3.82 -13.26 -18.60
N THR A 144 4.60 -13.05 -19.67
CA THR A 144 5.74 -13.92 -20.01
C THR A 144 6.90 -13.77 -19.02
N SER A 145 7.02 -12.61 -18.36
CA SER A 145 8.05 -12.38 -17.34
C SER A 145 7.73 -13.00 -15.97
N ILE A 146 6.48 -13.41 -15.73
CA ILE A 146 6.06 -14.02 -14.47
C ILE A 146 6.47 -15.50 -14.46
N PRO A 147 7.07 -16.02 -13.37
CA PRO A 147 7.39 -17.45 -13.23
C PRO A 147 6.14 -18.33 -13.35
N ASP A 148 6.27 -19.51 -13.95
CA ASP A 148 5.15 -20.42 -14.20
C ASP A 148 4.39 -20.81 -12.92
N ASP A 149 5.09 -20.94 -11.79
CA ASP A 149 4.49 -21.26 -10.48
C ASP A 149 3.44 -20.22 -10.04
N SER A 150 3.60 -18.97 -10.48
CA SER A 150 2.71 -17.85 -10.13
C SER A 150 1.66 -17.54 -11.20
N ARG A 151 1.59 -18.32 -12.28
CA ARG A 151 0.64 -18.15 -13.40
C ARG A 151 -0.63 -19.00 -13.28
N THR A 152 -0.84 -19.63 -12.12
CA THR A 152 -1.96 -20.53 -11.81
C THR A 152 -3.22 -19.79 -11.38
#